data_AF-A0A7X7YIE5-F1
#
_entry.id   AF-A0A7X7YIE5-F1
#
_cell.length_a   1.000
_cell.length_b   1.000
_cell.length_c   1.000
_cell.angle_alpha   90.00
_cell.angle_beta   90.00
_cell.angle_gamma   90.00
#
_symmetry.space_group_name_H-M   'P 1'
#
loop_
_entity.id
_entity.type
_entity.pdbx_description
1 polymer ?
#
loop_
_entity_poly.entity_id
_entity_poly.type
_entity_poly.pdbx_seq_one_letter_code
_entity_poly.pdbx_strand_id
1 'polypeptide(L)'
;MKRITLLISMAITVFLCPLLVVAAGRYSAARCPETVSVLQLMYSDAQKDAKTYLTYANQASREGHEAIAQLFAALARSQEVLAENNQLLMAAFDQEAPDSSSGEVALHGTKHDMDLMINVGLAGVDKRYSLFMEMIRREGNAEAIASVEQERKIKEDHLEWIKTGRGSLGLLGGRLGDQYWVCNGCGAIVSNMPRAACAICSGRPTDFTAITGCWKVIWATENNPQLSKSEKAYVRRYCRAMFAKNPQDLPSRPAMGVFDSAAYRKWGIGPQRAFCSEEMIYVASLEEMVGSWDQYRQINLDTLTDPEKEYLQKMHQAFGQGPIDLSSKRGTGTLSAGLEKVLDEVEVLSGSKLLLDIDLIYIKRATTEP
;
A
#
# COMPACT_ATOMS: atom_id res chain seq x y z
N MET A 1 -55.01 -16.19 -35.57
CA MET A 1 -53.84 -15.35 -35.22
C MET A 1 -53.65 -15.39 -33.71
N LYS A 2 -52.68 -16.17 -33.21
CA LYS A 2 -52.41 -16.32 -31.77
C LYS A 2 -51.48 -15.20 -31.32
N ARG A 3 -51.89 -14.41 -30.32
CA ARG A 3 -51.03 -13.41 -29.66
C ARG A 3 -50.22 -14.12 -28.56
N ILE A 4 -48.91 -14.12 -28.70
CA ILE A 4 -47.96 -14.61 -27.69
C ILE A 4 -47.56 -13.39 -26.85
N THR A 5 -47.92 -13.39 -25.57
CA THR A 5 -47.51 -12.40 -24.58
C THR A 5 -46.18 -12.85 -23.99
N LEU A 6 -45.09 -12.16 -24.31
CA LEU A 6 -43.76 -12.41 -23.75
C LEU A 6 -43.63 -11.62 -22.43
N LEU A 7 -43.68 -12.32 -21.30
CA LEU A 7 -43.35 -11.76 -19.98
C LEU A 7 -41.83 -11.79 -19.81
N ILE A 8 -41.19 -10.63 -19.91
CA ILE A 8 -39.78 -10.45 -19.56
C ILE A 8 -39.73 -10.24 -18.05
N SER A 9 -39.35 -11.28 -17.32
CA SER A 9 -39.03 -11.19 -15.89
C SER A 9 -37.65 -10.53 -15.75
N MET A 10 -37.64 -9.27 -15.36
CA MET A 10 -36.42 -8.52 -15.06
C MET A 10 -36.00 -8.88 -13.63
N ALA A 11 -35.21 -9.95 -13.49
CA ALA A 11 -34.54 -10.27 -12.24
C ALA A 11 -33.41 -9.25 -12.02
N ILE A 12 -33.69 -8.21 -11.23
CA ILE A 12 -32.66 -7.29 -10.73
C ILE A 12 -31.92 -8.04 -9.63
N THR A 13 -30.82 -8.70 -10.01
CA THR A 13 -29.85 -9.24 -9.05
C THR A 13 -29.09 -8.06 -8.48
N VAL A 14 -29.52 -7.57 -7.32
CA VAL A 14 -28.75 -6.61 -6.51
C VAL A 14 -27.51 -7.35 -6.02
N PHE A 15 -26.39 -7.15 -6.70
CA PHE A 15 -25.07 -7.60 -6.25
C PHE A 15 -24.65 -6.68 -5.10
N LEU A 16 -25.10 -7.02 -3.89
CA LEU A 16 -24.57 -6.45 -2.65
C LEU A 16 -23.11 -6.92 -2.54
N CYS A 17 -22.20 -6.10 -3.02
CA CYS A 17 -20.79 -6.19 -2.65
C CYS A 17 -20.72 -5.82 -1.16
N PRO A 18 -20.41 -6.76 -0.23
CA PRO A 18 -20.22 -6.37 1.15
C PRO A 18 -18.90 -5.59 1.19
N LEU A 19 -19.00 -4.27 1.22
CA LEU A 19 -17.93 -3.43 1.74
C LEU A 19 -17.75 -3.86 3.20
N LEU A 20 -16.73 -4.67 3.45
CA LEU A 20 -16.31 -5.10 4.78
C LEU A 20 -15.86 -3.85 5.54
N VAL A 21 -16.77 -3.27 6.31
CA VAL A 21 -16.40 -2.35 7.39
C VAL A 21 -15.68 -3.21 8.43
N VAL A 22 -14.35 -3.07 8.48
CA VAL A 22 -13.51 -3.73 9.47
C VAL A 22 -13.62 -2.93 10.77
N ALA A 23 -14.54 -3.33 11.64
CA ALA A 23 -14.50 -2.88 13.03
C ALA A 23 -13.36 -3.61 13.76
N ALA A 24 -12.58 -2.89 14.57
CA ALA A 24 -11.66 -3.50 15.52
C ALA A 24 -12.44 -4.39 16.51
N GLY A 25 -11.81 -5.46 17.00
CA GLY A 25 -12.42 -6.35 18.00
C GLY A 25 -13.62 -7.18 17.53
N ARG A 26 -13.80 -7.39 16.22
CA ARG A 26 -14.86 -8.28 15.68
C ARG A 26 -14.67 -9.74 16.09
N TYR A 27 -13.42 -10.16 16.29
CA TYR A 27 -13.06 -11.53 16.61
C TYR A 27 -12.25 -11.59 17.91
N SER A 28 -12.32 -12.73 18.58
CA SER A 28 -11.55 -12.97 19.81
C SER A 28 -10.25 -13.72 19.47
N ALA A 29 -9.10 -13.05 19.66
CA ALA A 29 -7.79 -13.69 19.51
C ALA A 29 -7.64 -14.96 20.36
N ALA A 30 -8.20 -14.97 21.57
CA ALA A 30 -8.18 -16.13 22.47
C ALA A 30 -8.94 -17.36 21.92
N ARG A 31 -9.91 -17.15 21.02
CA ARG A 31 -10.66 -18.22 20.35
C ARG A 31 -10.04 -18.66 19.02
N CYS A 32 -9.17 -17.82 18.44
CA CYS A 32 -8.54 -18.08 17.15
C CYS A 32 -7.00 -17.88 17.20
N PRO A 33 -6.28 -18.50 18.15
CA PRO A 33 -4.84 -18.30 18.30
C PRO A 33 -4.01 -18.76 17.10
N GLU A 34 -4.41 -19.84 16.40
CA GLU A 34 -3.72 -20.30 15.19
C GLU A 34 -3.92 -19.30 14.04
N THR A 35 -5.12 -18.72 13.89
CA THR A 35 -5.43 -17.68 12.91
C THR A 35 -4.57 -16.45 13.14
N VAL A 36 -4.51 -15.95 14.37
CA VAL A 36 -3.64 -14.81 14.71
C VAL A 36 -2.18 -15.12 14.36
N SER A 37 -1.70 -16.32 14.70
CA SER A 37 -0.32 -16.74 14.42
C SER A 37 -0.02 -16.78 12.92
N VAL A 38 -0.95 -17.29 12.11
CA VAL A 38 -0.83 -17.33 10.64
C VAL A 38 -0.79 -15.91 10.06
N LEU A 39 -1.66 -15.01 10.51
CA LEU A 39 -1.68 -13.62 10.03
C LEU A 39 -0.40 -12.86 10.38
N GLN A 40 0.14 -13.06 11.58
CA GLN A 40 1.43 -12.48 12.01
C GLN A 40 2.60 -12.99 11.16
N LEU A 41 2.61 -14.29 10.82
CA LEU A 41 3.60 -14.88 9.93
C LEU A 41 3.50 -14.33 8.51
N MET A 42 2.30 -14.28 7.93
CA MET A 42 2.08 -13.73 6.59
C MET A 42 2.46 -12.25 6.51
N TYR A 43 2.08 -11.45 7.52
CA TYR A 43 2.52 -10.06 7.63
C TYR A 43 4.05 -9.93 7.64
N SER A 44 4.73 -10.72 8.48
CA SER A 44 6.19 -10.64 8.63
C SER A 44 6.92 -11.08 7.37
N ASP A 45 6.43 -12.13 6.70
CA ASP A 45 6.95 -12.60 5.42
C ASP A 45 6.74 -11.55 4.32
N ALA A 46 5.55 -10.95 4.23
CA ALA A 46 5.25 -9.92 3.24
C ALA A 46 6.13 -8.68 3.43
N GLN A 47 6.36 -8.23 4.68
CA GLN A 47 7.30 -7.13 4.96
C GLN A 47 8.74 -7.48 4.55
N LYS A 48 9.19 -8.71 4.85
CA LYS A 48 10.52 -9.18 4.46
C LYS A 48 10.65 -9.23 2.94
N ASP A 49 9.69 -9.83 2.25
CA ASP A 49 9.70 -9.97 0.80
C ASP A 49 9.62 -8.59 0.11
N ALA A 50 8.82 -7.65 0.63
CA ALA A 50 8.76 -6.29 0.13
C ALA A 50 10.15 -5.62 0.15
N LYS A 51 10.87 -5.71 1.28
CA LYS A 51 12.24 -5.20 1.40
C LYS A 51 13.21 -5.93 0.47
N THR A 52 13.14 -7.25 0.40
CA THR A 52 13.98 -8.06 -0.48
C THR A 52 13.81 -7.66 -1.94
N TYR A 53 12.57 -7.60 -2.42
CA TYR A 53 12.28 -7.20 -3.80
C TYR A 53 12.66 -5.76 -4.09
N LEU A 54 12.47 -4.83 -3.15
CA LEU A 54 12.90 -3.45 -3.34
C LEU A 54 14.44 -3.33 -3.39
N THR A 55 15.14 -4.15 -2.61
CA THR A 55 16.61 -4.24 -2.65
C THR A 55 17.08 -4.80 -4.00
N TYR A 56 16.41 -5.85 -4.50
CA TYR A 56 16.68 -6.42 -5.83
C TYR A 56 16.30 -5.47 -6.97
N ALA A 57 15.26 -4.64 -6.82
CA ALA A 57 14.93 -3.59 -7.79
C ALA A 57 16.09 -2.61 -7.95
N ASN A 58 16.64 -2.14 -6.83
CA ASN A 58 17.79 -1.25 -6.84
C ASN A 58 19.03 -1.92 -7.44
N GLN A 59 19.31 -3.18 -7.09
CA GLN A 59 20.44 -3.92 -7.67
C GLN A 59 20.30 -4.10 -9.19
N ALA A 60 19.12 -4.50 -9.66
CA ALA A 60 18.84 -4.65 -11.09
C ALA A 60 18.99 -3.32 -11.85
N SER A 61 18.53 -2.21 -11.28
CA SER A 61 18.74 -0.87 -11.87
C SER A 61 20.23 -0.52 -11.97
N ARG A 62 21.02 -0.80 -10.93
CA ARG A 62 22.47 -0.58 -10.93
C ARG A 62 23.21 -1.44 -11.96
N GLU A 63 22.70 -2.65 -12.23
CA GLU A 63 23.22 -3.55 -13.26
C GLU A 63 22.73 -3.20 -14.69
N GLY A 64 21.89 -2.17 -14.84
CA GLY A 64 21.36 -1.72 -16.14
C GLY A 64 20.13 -2.51 -16.61
N HIS A 65 19.50 -3.28 -15.74
CA HIS A 65 18.32 -4.08 -16.02
C HIS A 65 17.02 -3.36 -15.59
N GLU A 66 16.75 -2.17 -16.14
CA GLU A 66 15.61 -1.32 -15.71
C GLU A 66 14.23 -2.01 -15.80
N ALA A 67 13.98 -2.82 -16.84
CA ALA A 67 12.72 -3.56 -16.96
C ALA A 67 12.53 -4.60 -15.83
N ILE A 68 13.63 -5.20 -15.36
CA ILE A 68 13.63 -6.13 -14.23
C ILE A 68 13.53 -5.36 -12.92
N ALA A 69 14.17 -4.20 -12.82
CA ALA A 69 14.02 -3.31 -11.67
C ALA A 69 12.56 -2.90 -11.46
N GLN A 70 11.85 -2.55 -12.54
CA GLN A 70 10.41 -2.26 -12.48
C GLN A 70 9.57 -3.48 -12.06
N LEU A 71 9.90 -4.67 -12.58
CA LEU A 71 9.22 -5.90 -12.15
C LEU A 71 9.41 -6.15 -10.65
N PHE A 72 10.64 -6.00 -10.15
CA PHE A 72 10.93 -6.12 -8.73
C PHE A 72 10.22 -5.06 -7.89
N ALA A 73 10.14 -3.82 -8.37
CA ALA A 73 9.37 -2.77 -7.71
C ALA A 73 7.87 -3.12 -7.66
N ALA A 74 7.32 -3.74 -8.71
CA ALA A 74 5.94 -4.23 -8.72
C ALA A 74 5.72 -5.35 -7.70
N LEU A 75 6.65 -6.31 -7.62
CA LEU A 75 6.63 -7.36 -6.61
C LEU A 75 6.73 -6.79 -5.20
N ALA A 76 7.61 -5.81 -4.96
CA ALA A 76 7.72 -5.12 -3.68
C ALA A 76 6.40 -4.46 -3.29
N ARG A 77 5.78 -3.68 -4.19
CA ARG A 77 4.48 -3.05 -3.91
C ARG A 77 3.38 -4.06 -3.67
N SER A 78 3.36 -5.18 -4.41
CA SER A 78 2.43 -6.27 -4.20
C SER A 78 2.53 -6.83 -2.77
N GLN A 79 3.75 -7.08 -2.29
CA GLN A 79 3.99 -7.54 -0.93
C GLN A 79 3.59 -6.52 0.13
N GLU A 80 3.79 -5.22 -0.12
CA GLU A 80 3.27 -4.18 0.78
C GLU A 80 1.74 -4.22 0.91
N VAL A 81 1.01 -4.46 -0.19
CA VAL A 81 -0.46 -4.63 -0.14
C VAL A 81 -0.84 -5.87 0.69
N LEU A 82 -0.11 -6.97 0.55
CA LEU A 82 -0.33 -8.17 1.37
C LEU A 82 -0.08 -7.88 2.86
N ALA A 83 1.00 -7.18 3.20
CA ALA A 83 1.27 -6.77 4.58
C ALA A 83 0.17 -5.84 5.13
N GLU A 84 -0.25 -4.83 4.35
CA GLU A 84 -1.35 -3.92 4.69
C GLU A 84 -2.65 -4.70 4.97
N ASN A 85 -2.98 -5.68 4.12
CA ASN A 85 -4.18 -6.52 4.28
C ASN A 85 -4.12 -7.41 5.54
N ASN A 86 -2.97 -8.05 5.80
CA ASN A 86 -2.79 -8.86 7.01
C ASN A 86 -2.86 -8.01 8.28
N GLN A 87 -2.29 -6.80 8.26
CA GLN A 87 -2.38 -5.85 9.37
C GLN A 87 -3.83 -5.45 9.64
N LEU A 88 -4.61 -5.13 8.59
CA LEU A 88 -6.02 -4.80 8.74
C LEU A 88 -6.83 -5.95 9.32
N LEU A 89 -6.55 -7.19 8.89
CA LEU A 89 -7.25 -8.35 9.43
C LEU A 89 -6.85 -8.66 10.87
N MET A 90 -5.58 -8.50 11.25
CA MET A 90 -5.14 -8.63 12.65
C MET A 90 -5.83 -7.62 13.58
N ALA A 91 -6.06 -6.39 13.12
CA ALA A 91 -6.81 -5.40 13.89
C ALA A 91 -8.25 -5.85 14.21
N ALA A 92 -8.86 -6.69 13.36
CA ALA A 92 -10.17 -7.29 13.65
C ALA A 92 -10.13 -8.28 14.84
N PHE A 93 -8.95 -8.72 15.26
CA PHE A 93 -8.71 -9.56 16.45
C PHE A 93 -8.10 -8.77 17.63
N ASP A 94 -8.09 -7.43 17.56
CA ASP A 94 -7.38 -6.55 18.51
C ASP A 94 -5.90 -6.92 18.65
N GLN A 95 -5.28 -7.34 17.55
CA GLN A 95 -3.85 -7.66 17.50
C GLN A 95 -3.11 -6.59 16.71
N GLU A 96 -2.01 -6.14 17.29
CA GLU A 96 -1.07 -5.27 16.59
C GLU A 96 -0.18 -6.07 15.65
N ALA A 97 0.26 -5.41 14.57
CA ALA A 97 1.24 -6.01 13.69
C ALA A 97 2.57 -6.20 14.43
N PRO A 98 3.19 -7.39 14.33
CA PRO A 98 4.44 -7.66 15.01
C PRO A 98 5.54 -6.74 14.48
N ASP A 99 6.52 -6.42 15.33
CA ASP A 99 7.73 -5.76 14.87
C ASP A 99 8.54 -6.73 14.00
N SER A 100 8.38 -6.58 12.69
CA SER A 100 9.15 -7.32 11.69
C SER A 100 10.50 -6.64 11.49
N SER A 101 11.50 -6.99 12.29
CA SER A 101 12.88 -6.63 11.96
C SER A 101 13.34 -7.53 10.81
N SER A 102 13.43 -6.95 9.63
CA SER A 102 14.04 -7.63 8.49
C SER A 102 15.55 -7.47 8.61
N GLY A 103 16.27 -8.59 8.67
CA GLY A 103 17.72 -8.61 8.60
C GLY A 103 18.25 -7.99 7.30
N GLU A 104 19.57 -7.98 7.14
CA GLU A 104 20.19 -7.59 5.88
C GLU A 104 19.76 -8.54 4.76
N VAL A 105 19.51 -7.98 3.56
CA VAL A 105 19.19 -8.77 2.37
C VAL A 105 20.49 -9.13 1.69
N ALA A 106 20.77 -10.42 1.56
CA ALA A 106 21.91 -10.88 0.79
C ALA A 106 21.73 -10.50 -0.69
N LEU A 107 22.72 -9.81 -1.23
CA LEU A 107 22.78 -9.39 -2.63
C LEU A 107 23.84 -10.21 -3.37
N HIS A 108 23.48 -10.68 -4.56
CA HIS A 108 24.41 -11.33 -5.47
C HIS A 108 24.43 -10.55 -6.79
N GLY A 109 23.92 -11.16 -7.87
CA GLY A 109 23.59 -10.47 -9.10
C GLY A 109 22.17 -10.82 -9.53
N THR A 110 21.53 -9.94 -10.31
CA THR A 110 20.10 -10.02 -10.64
C THR A 110 19.65 -11.42 -11.07
N LYS A 111 20.43 -12.06 -11.94
CA LYS A 111 20.14 -13.41 -12.44
C LYS A 111 20.14 -14.47 -11.31
N HIS A 112 21.14 -14.42 -10.44
CA HIS A 112 21.29 -15.36 -9.34
C HIS A 112 20.22 -15.13 -8.26
N ASP A 113 19.95 -13.87 -7.93
CA ASP A 113 18.89 -13.52 -6.98
C ASP A 113 17.52 -14.00 -7.49
N MET A 114 17.26 -13.90 -8.80
CA MET A 114 16.08 -14.53 -9.42
C MET A 114 16.03 -16.05 -9.30
N ASP A 115 17.15 -16.72 -9.53
CA ASP A 115 17.23 -18.18 -9.36
C ASP A 115 16.99 -18.60 -7.90
N LEU A 116 17.48 -17.84 -6.92
CA LEU A 116 17.22 -18.10 -5.49
C LEU A 116 15.74 -17.94 -5.15
N MET A 117 15.06 -16.91 -5.66
CA MET A 117 13.63 -16.74 -5.41
C MET A 117 12.80 -17.90 -6.00
N ILE A 118 13.12 -18.34 -7.22
CA ILE A 118 12.40 -19.44 -7.87
C ILE A 118 12.61 -20.75 -7.10
N ASN A 119 13.88 -21.07 -6.80
CA ASN A 119 14.25 -22.39 -6.29
C ASN A 119 14.18 -22.52 -4.77
N VAL A 120 14.13 -21.40 -4.05
CA VAL A 120 14.14 -21.37 -2.57
C VAL A 120 12.98 -20.54 -2.04
N GLY A 121 12.90 -19.25 -2.40
CA GLY A 121 11.95 -18.32 -1.78
C GLY A 121 10.48 -18.67 -2.03
N LEU A 122 10.14 -19.03 -3.27
CA LEU A 122 8.79 -19.39 -3.70
C LEU A 122 8.62 -20.90 -3.90
N ALA A 123 9.70 -21.67 -3.75
CA ALA A 123 9.63 -23.12 -3.72
C ALA A 123 8.86 -23.57 -2.48
N GLY A 124 7.67 -24.13 -2.68
CA GLY A 124 6.84 -24.64 -1.59
C GLY A 124 5.76 -23.67 -1.09
N VAL A 125 5.43 -22.61 -1.84
CA VAL A 125 4.24 -21.78 -1.59
C VAL A 125 3.00 -22.67 -1.38
N ASP A 126 2.73 -23.60 -2.30
CA ASP A 126 1.57 -24.50 -2.20
C ASP A 126 1.53 -25.30 -0.88
N LYS A 127 2.66 -25.95 -0.53
CA LYS A 127 2.78 -26.71 0.72
C LYS A 127 2.59 -25.83 1.95
N ARG A 128 3.21 -24.64 1.97
CA ARG A 128 3.16 -23.73 3.11
C ARG A 128 1.75 -23.18 3.31
N TYR A 129 1.11 -22.70 2.26
CA TYR A 129 -0.24 -22.16 2.33
C TYR A 129 -1.28 -23.25 2.60
N SER A 130 -1.05 -24.49 2.17
CA SER A 130 -1.87 -25.63 2.58
C SER A 130 -1.86 -25.85 4.10
N LEU A 131 -0.69 -25.71 4.75
CA LEU A 131 -0.59 -25.79 6.21
C LEU A 131 -1.31 -24.61 6.91
N PHE A 132 -1.14 -23.39 6.40
CA PHE A 132 -1.88 -22.22 6.90
C PHE A 132 -3.39 -22.44 6.81
N MET A 133 -3.87 -22.94 5.67
CA MET A 133 -5.28 -23.27 5.46
C MET A 133 -5.78 -24.36 6.41
N GLU A 134 -4.96 -25.37 6.72
CA GLU A 134 -5.32 -26.41 7.69
C GLU A 134 -5.51 -25.82 9.09
N MET A 135 -4.59 -24.98 9.54
CA MET A 135 -4.63 -24.32 10.85
C MET A 135 -5.90 -23.48 11.00
N ILE A 136 -6.10 -22.51 10.11
CA ILE A 136 -7.23 -21.56 10.22
C ILE A 136 -8.61 -22.22 10.02
N ARG A 137 -8.69 -23.33 9.27
CA ARG A 137 -9.96 -24.06 9.09
C ARG A 137 -10.45 -24.72 10.37
N ARG A 138 -9.55 -25.10 11.28
CA ARG A 138 -9.92 -25.66 12.59
C ARG A 138 -10.65 -24.63 13.46
N GLU A 139 -10.32 -23.36 13.26
CA GLU A 139 -10.91 -22.24 14.01
C GLU A 139 -12.09 -21.58 13.28
N GLY A 140 -12.36 -21.99 12.03
CA GLY A 140 -13.56 -21.61 11.29
C GLY A 140 -13.66 -20.14 10.88
N ASN A 141 -12.57 -19.38 10.88
CA ASN A 141 -12.61 -17.97 10.49
C ASN A 141 -12.63 -17.82 8.96
N ALA A 142 -13.82 -17.56 8.41
CA ALA A 142 -14.03 -17.47 6.96
C ALA A 142 -13.25 -16.33 6.28
N GLU A 143 -13.06 -15.20 6.96
CA GLU A 143 -12.33 -14.05 6.43
C GLU A 143 -10.83 -14.34 6.32
N ALA A 144 -10.24 -14.96 7.34
CA ALA A 144 -8.86 -15.44 7.29
C ALA A 144 -8.67 -16.53 6.23
N ILE A 145 -9.61 -17.47 6.12
CA ILE A 145 -9.60 -18.50 5.06
C ILE A 145 -9.54 -17.86 3.66
N ALA A 146 -10.37 -16.84 3.42
CA ALA A 146 -10.34 -16.12 2.14
C ALA A 146 -9.02 -15.36 1.94
N SER A 147 -8.48 -14.73 2.99
CA SER A 147 -7.22 -13.99 2.94
C SER A 147 -6.03 -14.90 2.59
N VAL A 148 -5.90 -16.05 3.25
CA VAL A 148 -4.82 -17.03 2.99
C VAL A 148 -4.90 -17.58 1.58
N GLU A 149 -6.10 -17.93 1.11
CA GLU A 149 -6.29 -18.42 -0.27
C GLU A 149 -5.99 -17.34 -1.31
N GLN A 150 -6.34 -16.08 -1.03
CA GLN A 150 -6.01 -14.96 -1.90
C GLN A 150 -4.49 -14.75 -1.99
N GLU A 151 -3.80 -14.71 -0.85
CA GLU A 151 -2.35 -14.50 -0.82
C GLU A 151 -1.59 -15.65 -1.48
N ARG A 152 -2.06 -16.91 -1.32
CA ARG A 152 -1.52 -18.07 -2.05
C ARG A 152 -1.49 -17.83 -3.55
N LYS A 153 -2.62 -17.40 -4.14
CA LYS A 153 -2.72 -17.12 -5.59
C LYS A 153 -1.77 -16.00 -6.01
N ILE A 154 -1.63 -14.95 -5.20
CA ILE A 154 -0.70 -13.86 -5.47
C ILE A 154 0.75 -14.34 -5.48
N LYS A 155 1.15 -15.18 -4.51
CA LYS A 155 2.51 -15.75 -4.46
C LYS A 155 2.77 -16.73 -5.63
N GLU A 156 1.75 -17.44 -6.10
CA GLU A 156 1.83 -18.26 -7.32
C GLU A 156 2.05 -17.39 -8.57
N ASP A 157 1.30 -16.30 -8.71
CA ASP A 157 1.52 -15.32 -9.79
C ASP A 157 2.92 -14.70 -9.71
N HIS A 158 3.44 -14.42 -8.51
CA HIS A 158 4.80 -13.90 -8.31
C HIS A 158 5.86 -14.86 -8.87
N LEU A 159 5.67 -16.16 -8.70
CA LEU A 159 6.58 -17.17 -9.24
C LEU A 159 6.62 -17.10 -10.78
N GLU A 160 5.47 -16.97 -11.43
CA GLU A 160 5.39 -16.87 -12.89
C GLU A 160 5.98 -15.55 -13.42
N TRP A 161 5.75 -14.44 -12.71
CA TRP A 161 6.39 -13.16 -12.99
C TRP A 161 7.92 -13.25 -12.91
N ILE A 162 8.44 -13.85 -11.84
CA ILE A 162 9.89 -14.00 -11.64
C ILE A 162 10.48 -14.96 -12.68
N LYS A 163 9.82 -16.07 -13.03
CA LYS A 163 10.26 -16.95 -14.13
C LYS A 163 10.33 -16.19 -15.46
N THR A 164 9.34 -15.35 -15.74
CA THR A 164 9.31 -14.50 -16.95
C THR A 164 10.47 -13.50 -16.94
N GLY A 165 10.68 -12.80 -15.83
CA GLY A 165 11.84 -11.94 -15.60
C GLY A 165 13.17 -12.67 -15.80
N ARG A 166 13.31 -13.85 -15.22
CA ARG A 166 14.52 -14.67 -15.32
C ARG A 166 14.80 -15.17 -16.73
N GLY A 167 13.75 -15.47 -17.49
CA GLY A 167 13.82 -15.83 -18.91
C GLY A 167 14.26 -14.66 -19.80
N SER A 168 13.90 -13.42 -19.44
CA SER A 168 14.32 -12.21 -20.17
C SER A 168 15.83 -11.96 -20.16
N LEU A 169 16.54 -12.49 -19.15
CA LEU A 169 18.00 -12.44 -19.05
C LEU A 169 18.73 -13.54 -19.85
N GLY A 170 18.01 -14.42 -20.52
CA GLY A 170 18.58 -15.49 -21.36
C GLY A 170 18.97 -15.03 -22.76
N LEU A 171 19.75 -15.85 -23.47
CA LEU A 171 20.19 -15.58 -24.85
C LEU A 171 19.05 -15.35 -25.85
N LEU A 172 17.88 -15.95 -25.60
CA LEU A 172 16.70 -15.82 -26.45
C LEU A 172 15.86 -14.57 -26.15
N GLY A 173 16.16 -13.84 -25.06
CA GLY A 173 15.52 -12.57 -24.71
C GLY A 173 13.99 -12.64 -24.62
N GLY A 174 13.44 -13.04 -23.47
CA GLY A 174 12.02 -12.84 -23.18
C GLY A 174 11.64 -11.36 -23.13
N ARG A 175 10.44 -11.00 -23.63
CA ARG A 175 9.94 -9.61 -23.57
C ARG A 175 9.20 -9.37 -22.26
N LEU A 176 9.67 -8.41 -21.47
CA LEU A 176 8.94 -7.93 -20.30
C LEU A 176 7.88 -6.91 -20.69
N GLY A 177 6.94 -6.68 -19.78
CA GLY A 177 5.98 -5.58 -19.93
C GLY A 177 6.69 -4.23 -19.89
N ASP A 178 6.22 -3.29 -20.70
CA ASP A 178 6.74 -1.92 -20.73
C ASP A 178 6.29 -1.11 -19.48
N GLN A 179 5.27 -1.60 -18.77
CA GLN A 179 4.70 -1.03 -17.57
C GLN A 179 4.04 -2.12 -16.73
N TYR A 180 4.12 -1.98 -15.40
CA TYR A 180 3.40 -2.83 -14.44
C TYR A 180 2.40 -2.01 -13.64
N TRP A 181 1.29 -2.65 -13.27
CA TRP A 181 0.30 -2.11 -12.34
C TRP A 181 0.04 -3.10 -11.22
N VAL A 182 -0.20 -2.58 -10.02
CA VAL A 182 -0.51 -3.39 -8.84
C VAL A 182 -1.90 -3.03 -8.32
N CYS A 183 -2.75 -4.03 -8.14
CA CYS A 183 -4.05 -3.86 -7.50
C CYS A 183 -3.88 -3.48 -6.03
N ASN A 184 -4.38 -2.32 -5.62
CA ASN A 184 -4.33 -1.85 -4.23
C ASN A 184 -5.20 -2.69 -3.28
N GLY A 185 -6.12 -3.50 -3.80
CA GLY A 185 -6.98 -4.36 -2.97
C GLY A 185 -6.35 -5.70 -2.60
N CYS A 186 -5.60 -6.33 -3.49
CA CYS A 186 -5.05 -7.68 -3.26
C CYS A 186 -3.58 -7.86 -3.64
N GLY A 187 -2.94 -6.86 -4.25
CA GLY A 187 -1.56 -6.95 -4.69
C GLY A 187 -1.36 -7.61 -6.06
N ALA A 188 -2.42 -7.96 -6.80
CA ALA A 188 -2.26 -8.60 -8.12
C ALA A 188 -1.45 -7.70 -9.07
N ILE A 189 -0.46 -8.29 -9.74
CA ILE A 189 0.41 -7.59 -10.71
C ILE A 189 -0.10 -7.88 -12.11
N VAL A 190 -0.24 -6.84 -12.92
CA VAL A 190 -0.57 -6.94 -14.34
C VAL A 190 0.40 -6.12 -15.18
N SER A 191 0.69 -6.60 -16.39
CA SER A 191 1.43 -5.84 -17.42
C SER A 191 0.51 -5.17 -18.44
N ASN A 192 -0.81 -5.31 -18.28
CA ASN A 192 -1.84 -4.63 -19.05
C ASN A 192 -3.05 -4.40 -18.14
N MET A 193 -3.60 -3.19 -18.15
CA MET A 193 -4.77 -2.86 -17.33
C MET A 193 -5.98 -3.73 -17.68
N PRO A 194 -6.65 -4.35 -16.68
CA PRO A 194 -7.83 -5.17 -16.94
C PRO A 194 -8.99 -4.29 -17.41
N ARG A 195 -9.79 -4.80 -18.36
CA ARG A 195 -10.96 -4.07 -18.90
C ARG A 195 -12.14 -4.01 -17.93
N ALA A 196 -12.33 -5.05 -17.12
CA ALA A 196 -13.52 -5.21 -16.29
C ALA A 196 -13.19 -5.12 -14.79
N ALA A 197 -12.37 -6.04 -14.29
CA ALA A 197 -12.03 -6.14 -12.87
C ALA A 197 -10.71 -6.91 -12.66
N CYS A 198 -10.16 -6.81 -11.44
CA CYS A 198 -9.06 -7.64 -10.97
C CYS A 198 -9.47 -9.12 -10.96
N ALA A 199 -8.68 -9.99 -11.57
CA ALA A 199 -8.97 -11.42 -11.64
C ALA A 199 -8.89 -12.15 -10.29
N ILE A 200 -8.25 -11.54 -9.28
CA ILE A 200 -8.06 -12.12 -7.95
C ILE A 200 -9.16 -11.69 -6.98
N CYS A 201 -9.36 -10.38 -6.81
CA CYS A 201 -10.30 -9.84 -5.81
C CYS A 201 -11.56 -9.19 -6.40
N SER A 202 -11.71 -9.17 -7.73
CA SER A 202 -12.80 -8.47 -8.42
C SER A 202 -12.85 -6.94 -8.21
N GLY A 203 -11.77 -6.34 -7.70
CA GLY A 203 -11.62 -4.88 -7.59
C GLY A 203 -11.69 -4.18 -8.95
N ARG A 204 -12.03 -2.90 -8.95
CA ARG A 204 -12.24 -2.10 -10.18
C ARG A 204 -10.90 -1.78 -10.84
N PRO A 205 -10.89 -1.46 -12.15
CA PRO A 205 -9.67 -1.02 -12.84
C PRO A 205 -9.04 0.23 -12.19
N THR A 206 -9.85 1.12 -11.61
CA THR A 206 -9.36 2.31 -10.87
C THR A 206 -8.61 1.97 -9.58
N ASP A 207 -8.70 0.72 -9.10
CA ASP A 207 -8.03 0.28 -7.88
C ASP A 207 -6.58 -0.19 -8.17
N PHE A 208 -6.07 -0.02 -9.39
CA PHE A 208 -4.70 -0.34 -9.77
C PHE A 208 -3.80 0.90 -9.77
N THR A 209 -2.59 0.75 -9.21
CA THR A 209 -1.55 1.78 -9.22
C THR A 209 -0.45 1.40 -10.20
N ALA A 210 -0.07 2.33 -11.08
CA ALA A 210 1.08 2.15 -11.96
C ALA A 210 2.39 2.19 -11.15
N ILE A 211 3.33 1.31 -11.48
CA ILE A 211 4.68 1.32 -10.91
C ILE A 211 5.54 2.32 -11.68
N THR A 212 5.88 3.44 -11.06
CA THR A 212 6.69 4.52 -11.65
C THR A 212 8.09 4.57 -11.05
N GLY A 213 8.93 5.54 -11.41
CA GLY A 213 10.25 5.74 -10.80
C GLY A 213 10.22 6.06 -9.29
N CYS A 214 9.04 6.25 -8.68
CA CYS A 214 8.88 6.53 -7.26
C CYS A 214 9.45 5.46 -6.33
N TRP A 215 9.59 4.21 -6.81
CA TRP A 215 10.21 3.15 -6.03
C TRP A 215 11.67 3.47 -5.65
N LYS A 216 12.39 4.28 -6.44
CA LYS A 216 13.76 4.71 -6.13
C LYS A 216 13.80 5.61 -4.89
N VAL A 217 12.81 6.49 -4.76
CA VAL A 217 12.61 7.32 -3.56
C VAL A 217 12.27 6.45 -2.35
N ILE A 218 11.36 5.49 -2.52
CA ILE A 218 10.98 4.55 -1.46
C ILE A 218 12.21 3.73 -1.01
N TRP A 219 13.00 3.20 -1.94
CA TRP A 219 14.23 2.48 -1.60
C TRP A 219 15.22 3.33 -0.81
N ALA A 220 15.46 4.57 -1.27
CA ALA A 220 16.41 5.46 -0.60
C ALA A 220 15.95 5.83 0.82
N THR A 221 14.66 6.06 1.02
CA THR A 221 14.10 6.41 2.35
C THR A 221 14.00 5.21 3.29
N GLU A 222 13.67 4.02 2.80
CA GLU A 222 13.68 2.80 3.62
C GLU A 222 15.08 2.46 4.15
N ASN A 223 16.13 2.79 3.38
CA ASN A 223 17.53 2.63 3.77
C ASN A 223 18.13 3.84 4.49
N ASN A 224 17.33 4.89 4.75
CA ASN A 224 17.80 6.05 5.49
C ASN A 224 17.74 5.77 7.01
N PRO A 225 18.89 5.76 7.74
CA PRO A 225 18.91 5.48 9.17
C PRO A 225 18.43 6.66 10.02
N GLN A 226 18.30 7.86 9.45
CA GLN A 226 17.81 9.05 10.16
C GLN A 226 16.28 9.11 10.25
N LEU A 227 15.58 8.29 9.47
CA LEU A 227 14.11 8.23 9.47
C LEU A 227 13.63 7.11 10.39
N SER A 228 12.68 7.44 11.25
CA SER A 228 11.91 6.48 12.04
C SER A 228 10.95 5.65 11.16
N LYS A 229 10.39 4.58 11.73
CA LYS A 229 9.42 3.70 11.04
C LYS A 229 8.19 4.47 10.55
N SER A 230 7.69 5.42 11.34
CA SER A 230 6.52 6.23 10.98
C SER A 230 6.85 7.25 9.88
N GLU A 231 8.05 7.85 9.90
CA GLU A 231 8.51 8.75 8.85
C GLU A 231 8.70 8.04 7.51
N LYS A 232 9.27 6.82 7.51
CA LYS A 232 9.38 5.98 6.31
C LYS A 232 8.01 5.63 5.73
N ALA A 233 7.08 5.23 6.60
CA ALA A 233 5.71 4.94 6.21
C ALA A 233 5.01 6.18 5.62
N TYR A 234 5.25 7.36 6.19
CA TYR A 234 4.76 8.63 5.65
C TYR A 234 5.31 8.91 4.24
N VAL A 235 6.64 8.84 4.03
CA VAL A 235 7.21 9.08 2.69
C VAL A 235 6.65 8.11 1.65
N ARG A 236 6.49 6.83 1.99
CA ARG A 236 5.87 5.85 1.09
C ARG A 236 4.48 6.27 0.65
N ARG A 237 3.63 6.69 1.58
CA ARG A 237 2.27 7.13 1.27
C ARG A 237 2.26 8.45 0.50
N TYR A 238 3.12 9.39 0.88
CA TYR A 238 3.27 10.66 0.21
C TYR A 238 3.63 10.46 -1.26
N CYS A 239 4.62 9.61 -1.54
CA CYS A 239 5.00 9.27 -2.91
C CYS A 239 3.81 8.68 -3.68
N ARG A 240 3.09 7.70 -3.10
CA ARG A 240 1.94 7.07 -3.77
C ARG A 240 0.85 8.09 -4.12
N ALA A 241 0.50 8.98 -3.19
CA ALA A 241 -0.52 10.00 -3.41
C ALA A 241 -0.07 11.06 -4.41
N MET A 242 1.18 11.51 -4.32
CA MET A 242 1.77 12.49 -5.22
C MET A 242 1.81 11.97 -6.66
N PHE A 243 2.27 10.73 -6.89
CA PHE A 243 2.36 10.16 -8.24
C PHE A 243 1.03 9.62 -8.79
N ALA A 244 -0.06 9.67 -8.02
CA ALA A 244 -1.41 9.48 -8.52
C ALA A 244 -1.98 10.76 -9.19
N LYS A 245 -1.37 11.94 -8.95
CA LYS A 245 -1.80 13.20 -9.56
C LYS A 245 -1.40 13.29 -11.04
N ASN A 246 -2.03 14.22 -11.77
CA ASN A 246 -1.61 14.53 -13.13
C ASN A 246 -0.16 15.04 -13.12
N PRO A 247 0.76 14.48 -13.92
CA PRO A 247 2.15 14.92 -13.97
C PRO A 247 2.34 16.42 -14.22
N GLN A 248 1.38 17.08 -14.87
CA GLN A 248 1.42 18.53 -15.11
C GLN A 248 1.24 19.37 -13.84
N ASP A 249 0.63 18.80 -12.79
CA ASP A 249 0.39 19.48 -11.52
C ASP A 249 1.55 19.30 -10.53
N LEU A 250 2.59 18.55 -10.91
CA LEU A 250 3.71 18.22 -10.05
C LEU A 250 4.86 19.23 -10.21
N PRO A 251 5.53 19.61 -9.10
CA PRO A 251 6.67 20.52 -9.18
C PRO A 251 7.80 19.86 -9.97
N SER A 252 8.24 20.53 -11.04
CA SER A 252 9.24 19.97 -11.96
C SER A 252 10.69 20.35 -11.62
N ARG A 253 10.88 21.32 -10.71
CA ARG A 253 12.21 21.84 -10.37
C ARG A 253 12.34 22.12 -8.87
N PRO A 254 13.38 21.60 -8.22
CA PRO A 254 13.63 21.92 -6.83
C PRO A 254 14.02 23.38 -6.61
N ALA A 255 13.67 23.89 -5.43
CA ALA A 255 14.07 25.23 -4.99
C ALA A 255 15.59 25.37 -4.93
N MET A 256 16.08 26.59 -5.11
CA MET A 256 17.50 26.89 -4.95
C MET A 256 17.94 26.59 -3.50
N GLY A 257 19.06 25.89 -3.33
CA GLY A 257 19.57 25.52 -2.01
C GLY A 257 18.87 24.32 -1.36
N VAL A 258 17.94 23.63 -2.03
CA VAL A 258 17.26 22.46 -1.46
C VAL A 258 18.24 21.40 -0.96
N PHE A 259 19.34 21.17 -1.68
CA PHE A 259 20.34 20.14 -1.35
C PHE A 259 21.13 20.49 -0.08
N ASP A 260 21.17 21.76 0.30
CA ASP A 260 21.83 22.28 1.51
C ASP A 260 20.85 22.49 2.68
N SER A 261 19.56 22.18 2.48
CA SER A 261 18.51 22.36 3.50
C SER A 261 18.62 21.33 4.64
N ALA A 262 18.03 21.67 5.79
CA ALA A 262 17.85 20.69 6.87
C ALA A 262 16.91 19.55 6.46
N ALA A 263 15.88 19.86 5.68
CA ALA A 263 14.96 18.88 5.12
C ALA A 263 15.71 17.84 4.29
N TYR A 264 16.57 18.25 3.37
CA TYR A 264 17.34 17.31 2.53
C TYR A 264 18.38 16.51 3.32
N ARG A 265 19.04 17.09 4.32
CA ARG A 265 19.97 16.33 5.16
C ARG A 265 19.32 15.14 5.87
N LYS A 266 18.07 15.31 6.32
CA LYS A 266 17.32 14.26 7.02
C LYS A 266 16.52 13.36 6.08
N TRP A 267 15.79 13.94 5.12
CA TRP A 267 14.80 13.26 4.28
C TRP A 267 15.23 13.06 2.83
N GLY A 268 16.42 13.55 2.45
CA GLY A 268 16.95 13.41 1.10
C GLY A 268 17.24 11.95 0.73
N ILE A 269 17.42 11.73 -0.57
CA ILE A 269 17.59 10.40 -1.19
C ILE A 269 19.05 10.11 -1.55
N GLY A 270 19.98 10.65 -0.74
CA GLY A 270 21.43 10.51 -0.91
C GLY A 270 22.11 11.74 -1.51
N PRO A 271 23.38 11.62 -1.94
CA PRO A 271 24.12 12.72 -2.55
C PRO A 271 23.47 13.23 -3.84
N GLN A 272 23.69 14.51 -4.17
CA GLN A 272 23.22 15.09 -5.42
C GLN A 272 23.82 14.34 -6.62
N ARG A 273 22.95 13.92 -7.54
CA ARG A 273 23.32 13.23 -8.78
C ARG A 273 22.29 13.53 -9.87
N ALA A 274 22.44 12.90 -11.04
CA ALA A 274 21.35 12.83 -12.00
C ALA A 274 20.19 12.03 -11.39
N PHE A 275 19.11 12.73 -11.09
CA PHE A 275 17.85 12.16 -10.59
C PHE A 275 16.90 11.89 -11.76
N CYS A 276 16.08 10.84 -11.65
CA CYS A 276 14.97 10.65 -12.58
C CYS A 276 13.85 11.69 -12.31
N SER A 277 12.85 11.76 -13.18
CA SER A 277 11.72 12.70 -13.05
C SER A 277 11.04 12.63 -11.69
N GLU A 278 10.78 11.43 -11.18
CA GLU A 278 10.08 11.19 -9.93
C GLU A 278 10.95 11.53 -8.71
N GLU A 279 12.24 11.24 -8.78
CA GLU A 279 13.20 11.68 -7.75
C GLU A 279 13.29 13.21 -7.71
N MET A 280 13.28 13.88 -8.87
CA MET A 280 13.27 15.34 -8.95
C MET A 280 11.98 15.94 -8.38
N ILE A 281 10.83 15.35 -8.68
CA ILE A 281 9.53 15.77 -8.11
C ILE A 281 9.56 15.63 -6.58
N TYR A 282 10.02 14.49 -6.05
CA TYR A 282 10.15 14.30 -4.61
C TYR A 282 11.06 15.35 -3.97
N VAL A 283 12.23 15.60 -4.55
CA VAL A 283 13.17 16.61 -4.03
C VAL A 283 12.56 18.02 -4.12
N ALA A 284 11.79 18.31 -5.17
CA ALA A 284 11.13 19.60 -5.32
C ALA A 284 9.99 19.82 -4.31
N SER A 285 9.33 18.74 -3.89
CA SER A 285 8.25 18.73 -2.89
C SER A 285 8.74 18.61 -1.44
N LEU A 286 10.05 18.50 -1.21
CA LEU A 286 10.58 18.04 0.08
C LEU A 286 10.24 18.98 1.25
N GLU A 287 10.39 20.28 1.07
CA GLU A 287 10.10 21.28 2.11
C GLU A 287 8.61 21.29 2.50
N GLU A 288 7.72 21.22 1.50
CA GLU A 288 6.27 21.13 1.72
C GLU A 288 5.92 19.84 2.49
N MET A 289 6.44 18.70 2.02
CA MET A 289 6.22 17.40 2.65
C MET A 289 6.70 17.37 4.11
N VAL A 290 7.87 17.92 4.40
CA VAL A 290 8.41 17.99 5.76
C VAL A 290 7.60 18.95 6.62
N GLY A 291 7.18 20.10 6.09
CA GLY A 291 6.30 21.04 6.76
C GLY A 291 4.97 20.40 7.19
N SER A 292 4.31 19.67 6.28
CA SER A 292 3.06 18.95 6.60
C SER A 292 3.27 17.88 7.68
N TRP A 293 4.38 17.15 7.66
CA TRP A 293 4.72 16.17 8.68
C TRP A 293 4.94 16.81 10.05
N ASP A 294 5.71 17.90 10.11
CA ASP A 294 6.01 18.59 11.37
C ASP A 294 4.74 19.21 11.96
N GLN A 295 3.88 19.81 11.14
CA GLN A 295 2.57 20.31 11.58
C GLN A 295 1.71 19.19 12.18
N TYR A 296 1.63 18.04 11.50
CA TYR A 296 0.87 16.89 11.99
C TYR A 296 1.42 16.38 13.33
N ARG A 297 2.74 16.26 13.46
CA ARG A 297 3.40 15.78 14.69
C ARG A 297 3.32 16.74 15.87
N GLN A 298 3.09 18.03 15.63
CA GLN A 298 2.96 19.06 16.67
C GLN A 298 1.54 19.14 17.25
N ILE A 299 0.57 18.40 16.73
CA ILE A 299 -0.78 18.37 17.30
C ILE A 299 -0.73 17.72 18.69
N ASN A 300 -1.02 18.52 19.71
CA ASN A 300 -1.19 18.07 21.07
C ASN A 300 -2.68 18.15 21.47
N LEU A 301 -3.29 16.99 21.72
CA LEU A 301 -4.70 16.87 22.08
C LEU A 301 -5.02 17.44 23.48
N ASP A 302 -4.02 17.63 24.33
CA ASP A 302 -4.22 18.22 25.66
C ASP A 302 -4.32 19.75 25.62
N THR A 303 -3.88 20.36 24.51
CA THR A 303 -3.80 21.81 24.34
C THR A 303 -4.71 22.33 23.23
N LEU A 304 -5.82 21.63 22.96
CA LEU A 304 -6.78 22.06 21.94
C LEU A 304 -7.48 23.35 22.35
N THR A 305 -7.70 24.22 21.37
CA THR A 305 -8.56 25.40 21.49
C THR A 305 -10.02 24.99 21.65
N ASP A 306 -10.86 25.88 22.18
CA ASP A 306 -12.29 25.58 22.35
C ASP A 306 -13.00 25.24 21.02
N PRO A 307 -12.74 25.94 19.89
CA PRO A 307 -13.30 25.55 18.59
C PRO A 307 -12.85 24.16 18.09
N GLU A 308 -11.62 23.74 18.42
CA GLU A 308 -11.10 22.41 18.08
C GLU A 308 -11.77 21.32 18.92
N LYS A 309 -11.96 21.56 20.22
CA LYS A 309 -12.71 20.67 21.10
C LYS A 309 -14.17 20.53 20.66
N GLU A 310 -14.81 21.63 20.31
CA GLU A 310 -16.19 21.64 19.80
C GLU A 310 -16.29 20.87 18.48
N TYR A 311 -15.34 21.07 17.56
CA TYR A 311 -15.27 20.31 16.32
C TYR A 311 -15.10 18.82 16.58
N LEU A 312 -14.17 18.42 17.46
CA LEU A 312 -13.94 17.02 17.79
C LEU A 312 -15.18 16.36 18.41
N GLN A 313 -15.82 17.06 19.36
CA GLN A 313 -17.07 16.61 19.97
C GLN A 313 -18.18 16.44 18.92
N LYS A 314 -18.30 17.37 17.97
CA LYS A 314 -19.26 17.27 16.86
C LYS A 314 -18.98 16.05 15.98
N MET A 315 -17.71 15.77 15.67
CA MET A 315 -17.33 14.59 14.89
C MET A 315 -17.68 13.30 15.64
N HIS A 316 -17.37 13.21 16.93
CA HIS A 316 -17.74 12.03 17.73
C HIS A 316 -19.26 11.86 17.91
N GLN A 317 -20.02 12.95 18.00
CA GLN A 317 -21.49 12.88 18.03
C GLN A 317 -22.06 12.36 16.71
N ALA A 318 -21.47 12.75 15.58
CA ALA A 318 -21.95 12.37 14.26
C ALA A 318 -21.57 10.94 13.87
N PHE A 319 -20.39 10.46 14.27
CA PHE A 319 -19.82 9.20 13.78
C PHE A 319 -19.49 8.18 14.86
N GLY A 320 -19.67 8.52 16.13
CA GLY A 320 -19.33 7.67 17.27
C GLY A 320 -17.97 8.01 17.92
N GLN A 321 -17.76 7.47 19.11
CA GLN A 321 -16.49 7.56 19.83
C GLN A 321 -15.50 6.52 19.26
N GLY A 322 -14.31 6.97 18.84
CA GLY A 322 -13.27 6.10 18.31
C GLY A 322 -12.76 6.52 16.92
N PRO A 323 -11.92 5.69 16.27
CA PRO A 323 -11.44 5.96 14.94
C PRO A 323 -12.61 6.10 13.94
N ILE A 324 -12.70 7.23 13.24
CA ILE A 324 -13.81 7.54 12.34
C ILE A 324 -13.49 7.07 10.93
N ASP A 325 -14.32 6.22 10.35
CA ASP A 325 -14.23 5.84 8.93
C ASP A 325 -15.01 6.83 8.04
N LEU A 326 -14.31 7.84 7.51
CA LEU A 326 -14.87 8.73 6.49
C LEU A 326 -14.69 8.20 5.06
N SER A 327 -13.93 7.12 4.86
CA SER A 327 -13.68 6.56 3.53
C SER A 327 -14.96 6.03 2.88
N SER A 328 -15.88 5.49 3.69
CA SER A 328 -17.23 5.06 3.27
C SER A 328 -18.11 6.19 2.69
N LYS A 329 -17.76 7.46 2.94
CA LYS A 329 -18.49 8.64 2.47
C LYS A 329 -17.93 9.23 1.17
N ARG A 330 -16.73 8.83 0.74
CA ARG A 330 -16.09 9.31 -0.50
C ARG A 330 -16.96 8.99 -1.73
N GLY A 331 -17.09 9.95 -2.64
CA GLY A 331 -17.84 9.75 -3.89
C GLY A 331 -19.36 9.60 -3.74
N THR A 332 -19.90 9.72 -2.52
CA THR A 332 -21.35 9.75 -2.27
C THR A 332 -21.97 11.12 -2.49
N GLY A 333 -21.14 12.16 -2.73
CA GLY A 333 -21.56 13.56 -2.77
C GLY A 333 -21.77 14.20 -1.38
N THR A 334 -21.54 13.46 -0.31
CA THR A 334 -21.75 13.94 1.08
C THR A 334 -20.60 14.80 1.59
N LEU A 335 -19.40 14.70 0.99
CA LEU A 335 -18.20 15.45 1.37
C LEU A 335 -17.95 16.60 0.37
N SER A 336 -17.45 17.74 0.86
CA SER A 336 -17.00 18.81 -0.03
C SER A 336 -15.69 18.41 -0.73
N ALA A 337 -15.43 18.93 -1.93
CA ALA A 337 -14.20 18.63 -2.66
C ALA A 337 -12.92 19.02 -1.88
N GLY A 338 -12.98 20.11 -1.09
CA GLY A 338 -11.90 20.50 -0.19
C GLY A 338 -11.68 19.48 0.94
N LEU A 339 -12.75 18.95 1.52
CA LEU A 339 -12.64 17.92 2.56
C LEU A 339 -12.15 16.58 1.98
N GLU A 340 -12.58 16.18 0.78
CA GLU A 340 -12.04 14.98 0.12
C GLU A 340 -10.52 15.09 -0.11
N LYS A 341 -10.03 16.26 -0.54
CA LYS A 341 -8.59 16.51 -0.69
C LYS A 341 -7.84 16.39 0.64
N VAL A 342 -8.36 17.00 1.71
CA VAL A 342 -7.71 16.93 3.03
C VAL A 342 -7.75 15.52 3.61
N LEU A 343 -8.77 14.71 3.29
CA LEU A 343 -8.81 13.29 3.67
C LEU A 343 -7.71 12.48 2.98
N ASP A 344 -7.38 12.77 1.73
CA ASP A 344 -6.23 12.14 1.05
C ASP A 344 -4.91 12.49 1.76
N GLU A 345 -4.74 13.76 2.14
CA GLU A 345 -3.55 14.23 2.87
C GLU A 345 -3.43 13.57 4.25
N VAL A 346 -4.54 13.39 4.95
CA VAL A 346 -4.57 12.75 6.27
C VAL A 346 -4.32 11.25 6.18
N GLU A 347 -4.90 10.56 5.20
CA GLU A 347 -4.59 9.15 4.96
C GLU A 347 -3.10 8.95 4.66
N VAL A 348 -2.47 9.92 3.99
CA VAL A 348 -1.03 9.94 3.75
C VAL A 348 -0.25 10.16 5.04
N LEU A 349 -0.62 11.14 5.86
CA LEU A 349 0.07 11.48 7.11
C LEU A 349 -0.08 10.37 8.16
N SER A 350 -1.33 10.02 8.49
CA SER A 350 -1.68 9.07 9.55
C SER A 350 -1.37 7.62 9.16
N GLY A 351 -1.51 7.29 7.87
CA GLY A 351 -1.41 5.91 7.40
C GLY A 351 -2.62 5.04 7.65
N SER A 352 -3.73 5.66 8.02
CA SER A 352 -4.95 4.98 8.37
C SER A 352 -6.11 5.59 7.60
N LYS A 353 -6.98 4.73 7.08
CA LYS A 353 -8.32 5.15 6.59
C LYS A 353 -9.28 5.43 7.74
N LEU A 354 -8.94 4.95 8.94
CA LEU A 354 -9.64 5.24 10.18
C LEU A 354 -9.00 6.46 10.84
N LEU A 355 -9.75 7.53 10.97
CA LEU A 355 -9.26 8.81 11.45
C LEU A 355 -9.28 8.84 12.97
N LEU A 356 -8.10 9.02 13.57
CA LEU A 356 -7.94 9.29 15.00
C LEU A 356 -8.25 10.76 15.31
N ASP A 357 -8.35 11.09 16.60
CA ASP A 357 -8.62 12.48 17.01
C ASP A 357 -7.57 13.46 16.48
N ILE A 358 -6.30 13.05 16.44
CA ILE A 358 -5.21 13.85 15.83
C ILE A 358 -5.46 14.15 14.35
N ASP A 359 -6.01 13.19 13.61
CA ASP A 359 -6.33 13.32 12.19
C ASP A 359 -7.46 14.33 11.97
N LEU A 360 -8.48 14.26 12.82
CA LEU A 360 -9.61 15.20 12.80
C LEU A 360 -9.16 16.63 13.09
N ILE A 361 -8.25 16.81 14.06
CA ILE A 361 -7.69 18.13 14.36
C ILE A 361 -6.83 18.65 13.21
N TYR A 362 -6.03 17.79 12.57
CA TYR A 362 -5.30 18.17 11.36
C TYR A 362 -6.25 18.65 10.27
N ILE A 363 -7.32 17.90 10.00
CA ILE A 363 -8.36 18.29 9.02
C ILE A 363 -8.95 19.65 9.37
N LYS A 364 -9.30 19.85 10.65
CA LYS A 364 -9.89 21.10 11.11
C LYS A 364 -8.97 22.28 10.83
N ARG A 365 -7.69 22.17 11.16
CA ARG A 365 -6.69 23.23 10.95
C ARG A 365 -6.53 23.53 9.45
N ALA A 366 -6.29 22.49 8.65
CA ALA A 366 -6.08 22.60 7.20
C ALA A 366 -7.29 23.18 6.44
N THR A 367 -8.51 23.01 6.96
CA THR A 367 -9.74 23.54 6.32
C THR A 367 -10.16 24.92 6.83
N THR A 368 -9.51 25.44 7.89
CA THR A 368 -9.76 26.79 8.44
C THR A 368 -8.73 27.83 8.05
N GLU A 369 -7.63 27.42 7.42
CA GLU A 369 -6.70 28.37 6.79
C GLU A 369 -7.38 29.01 5.56
N PRO A 370 -7.32 30.34 5.43
CA PRO A 370 -8.11 31.11 4.45
C PRO A 370 -7.75 30.87 2.99
#